data_AF-K9DGL0-F1
#
_entry.id   AF-K9DGL0-F1
#
_cell.length_a   1.000
_cell.length_b   1.000
_cell.length_c   1.000
_cell.angle_alpha   90.00
_cell.angle_beta   90.00
_cell.angle_gamma   90.00
#
_symmetry.space_group_name_H-M   'P 1'
#
loop_
_entity.id
_entity.type
_entity.pdbx_description
1 polymer ?
#
loop_
_entity_poly.entity_id
_entity_poly.type
_entity_poly.pdbx_seq_one_letter_code
_entity_poly.pdbx_strand_id
1 'polypeptide(L)'
;MPASLPPTLGRYIVRAANDDNALATFLATLGAEPGVQLVDIIGPSSGPPHTAVVETDAPTAERLRQQTLHQLTIEPDQPLSLSD
;
A
#
# COMPACT_ATOMS: atom_id res chain seq x y z
N MET A 1 6.01 9.41 -31.13
CA MET A 1 6.18 8.21 -30.28
C MET A 1 5.58 8.57 -28.93
N PRO A 2 4.54 7.89 -28.42
CA PRO A 2 4.10 8.18 -27.06
C PRO A 2 5.24 7.77 -26.13
N ALA A 3 5.70 8.71 -25.30
CA ALA A 3 6.65 8.42 -24.25
C ALA A 3 6.01 7.38 -23.34
N SER A 4 6.57 6.17 -23.30
CA SER A 4 6.33 5.24 -22.22
C SER A 4 6.86 5.94 -20.96
N LEU A 5 5.97 6.63 -20.25
CA LEU A 5 6.29 7.18 -18.94
C LEU A 5 6.86 6.02 -18.12
N PRO A 6 8.00 6.19 -17.43
CA PRO A 6 8.42 5.19 -16.46
C PRO A 6 7.23 4.97 -15.53
N PRO A 7 6.94 3.72 -15.13
CA PRO A 7 5.84 3.49 -14.23
C PRO A 7 6.18 4.29 -12.97
N THR A 8 5.38 5.32 -12.72
CA THR A 8 5.60 6.23 -11.61
C THR A 8 5.20 5.46 -10.37
N LEU A 9 6.19 4.92 -9.67
CA LEU A 9 6.02 4.31 -8.37
C LEU A 9 5.34 5.34 -7.46
N GLY A 10 4.14 4.99 -7.00
CA GLY A 10 3.35 5.77 -6.06
C GLY A 10 3.50 5.19 -4.67
N ARG A 11 3.39 6.05 -3.65
CA ARG A 11 3.27 5.60 -2.27
C ARG A 11 1.80 5.36 -1.95
N TYR A 12 1.54 4.29 -1.22
CA TYR A 12 0.21 3.84 -0.83
C TYR A 12 0.23 3.49 0.65
N ILE A 13 -0.73 4.03 1.38
CA ILE A 13 -0.99 3.73 2.77
C ILE A 13 -1.95 2.54 2.83
N VAL A 14 -1.50 1.47 3.45
CA VAL A 14 -2.28 0.28 3.73
C VAL A 14 -2.65 0.28 5.20
N ARG A 15 -3.96 0.33 5.48
CA ARG A 15 -4.50 0.38 6.83
C ARG A 15 -5.31 -0.88 7.12
N ALA A 16 -5.05 -1.51 8.26
CA ALA A 16 -5.90 -2.57 8.78
C ALA A 16 -7.23 -1.97 9.25
N ALA A 17 -8.34 -2.41 8.66
CA ALA A 17 -9.65 -1.89 9.01
C ALA A 17 -10.17 -2.50 10.33
N ASN A 18 -10.03 -3.82 10.48
CA ASN A 18 -10.66 -4.57 11.57
C ASN A 18 -9.80 -5.71 12.13
N ASP A 19 -8.76 -6.12 11.41
CA ASP A 19 -8.00 -7.33 11.74
C ASP A 19 -6.50 -7.04 11.74
N ASP A 20 -5.90 -7.17 12.91
CA ASP A 20 -4.48 -6.96 13.14
C ASP A 20 -3.61 -7.92 12.32
N ASN A 21 -4.14 -9.10 11.99
CA ASN A 21 -3.41 -10.13 11.27
C ASN A 21 -3.50 -9.95 9.74
N ALA A 22 -4.51 -9.23 9.26
CA ALA A 22 -4.62 -8.91 7.83
C ALA A 22 -3.40 -8.13 7.34
N LEU A 23 -2.90 -7.17 8.12
CA LEU A 23 -1.72 -6.40 7.72
C LEU A 23 -0.45 -7.26 7.74
N ALA A 24 -0.26 -8.08 8.77
CA ALA A 24 0.87 -9.00 8.85
C ALA A 24 0.90 -9.98 7.66
N THR A 25 -0.27 -10.52 7.30
CA THR A 25 -0.42 -11.41 6.13
C THR A 25 -0.09 -10.68 4.83
N PHE A 26 -0.56 -9.43 4.69
CA PHE A 26 -0.24 -8.60 3.53
C PHE A 26 1.26 -8.29 3.44
N LEU A 27 1.89 -7.88 4.53
CA LEU A 27 3.34 -7.66 4.58
C LEU A 27 4.13 -8.92 4.21
N ALA A 28 3.66 -10.10 4.63
CA ALA A 28 4.26 -11.37 4.21
C ALA A 28 4.11 -11.62 2.70
N THR A 29 2.98 -11.23 2.08
CA THR A 29 2.80 -11.30 0.62
C THR A 29 3.65 -10.27 -0.13
N LEU A 30 3.90 -9.09 0.46
CA LEU A 30 4.78 -8.09 -0.16
C LEU A 30 6.22 -8.57 -0.30
N GLY A 31 6.71 -9.33 0.69
CA GLY A 31 8.06 -9.92 0.62
C GLY A 31 8.25 -10.88 -0.57
N ALA A 32 7.15 -11.37 -1.16
CA ALA A 32 7.15 -12.25 -2.32
C ALA A 32 6.86 -11.52 -3.65
N GLU A 33 6.42 -10.25 -3.63
CA GLU A 33 6.06 -9.49 -4.83
C GLU A 33 7.22 -8.60 -5.30
N PRO A 34 7.95 -8.99 -6.37
CA PRO A 34 9.00 -8.16 -6.94
C PRO A 34 8.37 -6.96 -7.64
N GLY A 35 8.38 -5.80 -6.98
CA GLY A 35 7.76 -4.56 -7.48
C GLY A 35 6.95 -3.80 -6.44
N VAL A 36 6.83 -4.34 -5.23
CA VAL A 36 6.28 -3.61 -4.08
C VAL A 36 7.36 -3.47 -3.03
N GLN A 37 7.64 -2.24 -2.63
CA GLN A 37 8.58 -1.95 -1.55
C GLN A 37 7.83 -1.44 -0.34
N LEU A 38 8.04 -2.07 0.81
CA LEU A 38 7.61 -1.50 2.07
C LEU A 38 8.49 -0.28 2.39
N VAL A 39 7.87 0.90 2.47
CA VAL A 39 8.54 2.17 2.81
C VAL A 39 8.59 2.34 4.31
N ASP A 40 7.44 2.15 4.98
CA ASP A 40 7.31 2.42 6.41
C ASP A 40 6.22 1.56 7.04
N ILE A 41 6.30 1.35 8.36
CA ILE A 41 5.24 0.69 9.13
C ILE A 41 4.87 1.63 10.28
N ILE A 42 3.61 2.07 10.27
CA ILE A 42 3.06 2.99 11.25
C ILE A 42 2.21 2.18 12.24
N GLY A 43 2.75 1.95 13.42
CA GLY A 43 2.09 1.16 14.45
C GLY A 43 2.60 1.46 15.86
N PRO A 44 1.80 1.18 16.89
CA PRO A 44 2.25 1.30 18.27
C PRO A 44 3.40 0.31 18.52
N SER A 45 4.50 0.76 19.14
CA SER A 45 5.65 -0.12 19.46
C SER A 45 5.29 -1.30 20.38
N SER A 46 4.13 -1.23 21.02
CA SER A 46 3.61 -2.20 22.00
C SER A 46 2.44 -3.05 21.48
N GLY A 47 2.07 -2.93 20.20
CA GLY A 47 0.94 -3.63 19.61
C GLY A 47 1.13 -3.92 18.13
N PRO A 48 0.24 -4.71 17.50
CA PRO A 48 0.31 -4.99 16.08
C PRO A 48 0.22 -3.69 15.26
N PRO A 49 1.00 -3.59 14.17
CA PRO A 49 0.91 -2.43 13.29
C PRO A 49 -0.46 -2.41 12.62
N HIS A 50 -1.13 -1.25 12.68
CA HIS A 50 -2.43 -1.05 12.05
C HIS A 50 -2.31 -0.31 10.71
N THR A 51 -1.12 0.18 10.37
CA THR A 51 -0.88 0.95 9.14
C THR A 51 0.53 0.67 8.60
N ALA A 52 0.67 0.56 7.29
CA ALA A 52 1.94 0.42 6.58
C ALA A 52 1.92 1.30 5.33
N VAL A 53 3.09 1.79 4.92
CA VAL A 53 3.28 2.56 3.70
C VAL A 53 4.08 1.71 2.73
N VAL A 54 3.55 1.51 1.53
CA VAL A 54 4.19 0.72 0.47
C VAL A 54 4.35 1.58 -0.77
N GLU A 55 5.42 1.37 -1.51
CA GLU A 55 5.71 2.02 -2.77
C GLU A 55 5.63 0.98 -3.89
N THR A 56 4.75 1.22 -4.85
CA THR A 56 4.52 0.31 -5.98
C THR A 56 3.87 1.04 -7.15
N ASP A 57 3.72 0.36 -8.28
CA ASP A 57 3.10 0.93 -9.46
C ASP A 57 1.57 0.93 -9.33
N ALA A 58 0.91 1.93 -9.92
CA ALA A 58 -0.55 2.05 -9.93
C ALA A 58 -1.32 0.76 -10.28
N PRO A 59 -0.96 -0.02 -11.33
CA PRO A 59 -1.67 -1.28 -11.62
C PRO A 59 -1.47 -2.34 -10.53
N THR A 60 -0.30 -2.40 -9.89
CA THR A 60 -0.01 -3.34 -8.80
C THR A 60 -0.75 -2.95 -7.53
N ALA A 61 -0.74 -1.67 -7.19
CA ALA A 61 -1.50 -1.13 -6.05
C ALA A 61 -3.00 -1.39 -6.17
N GLU A 62 -3.59 -1.16 -7.35
CA GLU A 62 -5.02 -1.40 -7.56
C GLU A 62 -5.36 -2.89 -7.45
N ARG A 63 -4.50 -3.79 -7.95
CA ARG A 63 -4.67 -5.24 -7.77
C ARG A 63 -4.62 -5.63 -6.29
N LEU A 64 -3.62 -5.15 -5.56
CA LEU A 64 -3.51 -5.38 -4.12
C LEU A 64 -4.75 -4.87 -3.39
N ARG A 65 -5.20 -3.66 -3.72
CA ARG A 65 -6.40 -3.03 -3.15
C ARG A 65 -7.65 -3.87 -3.41
N GLN A 66 -7.82 -4.40 -4.60
CA GLN A 66 -8.95 -5.29 -4.92
C GLN A 66 -8.88 -6.61 -4.17
N GLN A 67 -7.70 -7.19 -3.98
CA GLN A 67 -7.53 -8.43 -3.23
C GLN A 67 -7.78 -8.24 -1.73
N THR A 68 -7.42 -7.08 -1.19
CA THR A 68 -7.51 -6.80 0.24
C THR A 68 -8.72 -5.94 0.60
N LEU A 69 -9.61 -5.59 -0.34
CA LEU A 69 -10.68 -4.60 -0.19
C LEU A 69 -11.60 -4.84 1.04
N HIS A 70 -11.73 -6.09 1.47
CA HIS A 70 -12.54 -6.49 2.62
C HIS A 70 -11.76 -6.64 3.94
N GLN A 71 -10.43 -6.55 3.91
CA GLN A 71 -9.54 -6.78 5.04
C GLN A 71 -8.65 -5.57 5.36
N LEU A 72 -8.19 -4.86 4.33
CA LEU A 72 -7.30 -3.71 4.39
C LEU A 72 -7.81 -2.60 3.48
N THR A 73 -7.67 -1.37 3.96
CA THR A 73 -7.91 -0.16 3.18
C THR A 73 -6.58 0.27 2.56
N ILE A 74 -6.51 0.35 1.23
CA ILE A 74 -5.33 0.85 0.53
C ILE A 74 -5.70 2.20 -0.09
N GLU A 75 -4.97 3.24 0.26
CA GLU A 75 -5.16 4.60 -0.23
C GLU A 75 -3.82 5.16 -0.74
N PRO A 76 -3.80 5.95 -1.81
CA PRO A 76 -2.57 6.60 -2.25
C PRO A 76 -2.10 7.64 -1.21
N ASP A 77 -0.84 7.54 -0.79
CA ASP A 77 -0.11 8.54 0.00
C ASP A 77 0.30 9.71 -0.90
N GLN A 78 -0.69 10.36 -1.50
CA GLN A 78 -0.46 11.59 -2.25
C GLN A 78 -1.04 12.75 -1.44
N PRO A 79 -0.36 13.91 -1.40
CA PRO A 79 -0.97 15.10 -0.83
C PRO A 79 -2.29 15.33 -1.55
N LEU A 80 -3.35 15.65 -0.80
CA LEU A 80 -4.61 16.11 -1.35
C LEU A 80 -4.29 17.26 -2.32
N SER A 81 -4.26 16.96 -3.63
CA SER A 81 -4.33 17.97 -4.66
C SER A 81 -5.74 18.55 -4.56
N LEU A 82 -5.90 19.52 -3.67
CA LEU A 82 -6.89 20.59 -3.81
C LEU A 82 -6.56 21.28 -5.14
N SER A 83 -7.02 20.71 -6.24
CA SER A 83 -7.08 21.43 -7.50
C SER A 83 -8.18 22.48 -7.34
N ASP A 84 -7.74 23.72 -7.21
CA ASP A 84 -8.48 24.99 -7.36
C ASP A 84 -9.31 25.02 -8.65
#